data_AF-A0A644XXD6-F1
#
_entry.id   AF-A0A644XXD6-F1
#
_cell.length_a   1.000
_cell.length_b   1.000
_cell.length_c   1.000
_cell.angle_alpha   90.00
_cell.angle_beta   90.00
_cell.angle_gamma   90.00
#
_symmetry.space_group_name_H-M   'P 1'
#
loop_
_entity.id
_entity.type
_entity.pdbx_description
1 polymer ?
#
loop_
_entity_poly.entity_id
_entity_poly.type
_entity_poly.pdbx_seq_one_letter_code
_entity_poly.pdbx_strand_id
1 'polypeptide(L)'
;MKIKEIIRTLFLLCVVLVGMIQFSGCAKKTEMTAESSVSRSTKVNLLYDYIIPSFIYSPGFDYKKITQLVSAKYAGIYSYGDNQEDEPNGNLSVYPLTDTSVIFYLFKSIGPPSYNLGSIEGVITIKKNIGKFKALREVFDCELTFLFSSGTIIVKTDENICECGFGHSVYADGTYFRKNSNIPEFYVDAHNDTIYFKNLPQSSKYHKRKININ
;
A
#
# COMPACT_ATOMS: atom_id res chain seq x y z
N MET A 1 5.41 -58.80 22.69
CA MET A 1 4.46 -57.77 23.19
C MET A 1 5.20 -56.45 23.51
N LYS A 2 5.87 -55.80 22.55
CA LYS A 2 6.63 -54.55 22.82
C LYS A 2 6.63 -53.50 21.69
N ILE A 3 6.27 -53.83 20.45
CA ILE A 3 6.32 -52.90 19.31
C ILE A 3 5.10 -51.96 19.23
N LYS A 4 3.89 -52.44 19.55
CA LYS A 4 2.66 -51.62 19.51
C LYS A 4 2.66 -50.47 20.54
N GLU A 5 3.27 -50.68 21.71
CA GLU A 5 3.42 -49.66 22.75
C GLU A 5 4.38 -48.56 22.30
N ILE A 6 5.52 -48.91 21.69
CA ILE A 6 6.53 -47.93 21.22
C ILE A 6 5.95 -47.04 20.11
N ILE A 7 5.18 -47.60 19.17
CA ILE A 7 4.55 -46.83 18.09
C ILE A 7 3.50 -45.86 18.66
N ARG A 8 2.73 -46.28 19.68
CA ARG A 8 1.77 -45.39 20.37
C ARG A 8 2.48 -44.23 21.06
N THR A 9 3.58 -44.50 21.75
CA THR A 9 4.35 -43.46 22.44
C THR A 9 5.03 -42.50 21.48
N LEU A 10 5.58 -42.98 20.36
CA LEU A 10 6.16 -42.10 19.33
C LEU A 10 5.10 -41.23 18.64
N PHE A 11 3.90 -41.78 18.39
CA PHE A 11 2.82 -41.02 17.76
C PHE A 11 2.30 -39.91 18.70
N LEU A 12 2.19 -40.19 20.00
CA LEU A 12 1.88 -39.18 21.00
C LEU A 12 2.97 -38.11 21.13
N LEU A 13 4.26 -38.48 21.05
CA LEU A 13 5.35 -37.49 21.07
C LEU A 13 5.32 -36.56 19.85
N CYS A 14 5.02 -37.09 18.65
CA CYS A 14 4.87 -36.27 17.44
C CYS A 14 3.69 -35.28 17.55
N VAL A 15 2.55 -35.70 18.11
CA VAL A 15 1.39 -34.81 18.29
C VAL A 15 1.69 -33.70 19.30
N VAL A 16 2.47 -33.98 20.35
CA VAL A 16 2.88 -32.97 21.34
C VAL A 16 3.92 -32.00 20.77
N LEU A 17 4.87 -32.45 19.95
CA LEU A 17 5.88 -31.60 19.30
C LEU A 17 5.30 -30.66 18.24
N VAL A 18 4.26 -31.08 17.51
CA VAL A 18 3.56 -30.20 16.56
C VAL A 18 2.73 -29.13 17.29
N GLY A 19 2.32 -29.39 18.55
CA GLY A 19 1.54 -28.45 19.37
C GLY A 19 2.33 -27.30 20.01
N MET A 20 3.66 -27.29 19.95
CA MET A 20 4.52 -26.26 20.58
C MET A 20 5.15 -25.27 19.60
N ILE A 21 4.78 -25.28 18.32
CA ILE A 21 5.10 -24.16 17.43
C ILE A 21 4.15 -23.02 17.81
N GLN A 22 4.54 -22.23 18.83
CA GLN A 22 3.95 -20.93 19.06
C GLN A 22 4.24 -20.07 17.83
N PHE A 23 3.26 -19.98 16.94
CA PHE A 23 3.15 -18.83 16.06
C PHE A 23 2.98 -17.63 16.97
N SER A 24 4.05 -16.88 17.19
CA SER A 24 4.00 -15.48 17.61
C SER A 24 3.43 -14.65 16.46
N GLY A 25 2.21 -14.97 16.05
CA GLY A 25 1.43 -14.20 15.11
C GLY A 25 0.92 -12.96 15.82
N CYS A 26 1.07 -11.80 15.19
CA CYS A 26 0.58 -10.53 15.68
C CYS A 26 -0.87 -10.64 16.15
N ALA A 27 -1.08 -10.42 17.44
CA ALA A 27 -2.40 -10.40 18.03
C ALA A 27 -3.21 -9.22 17.45
N LYS A 28 -4.12 -9.51 16.51
CA LYS A 28 -5.10 -8.53 16.04
C LYS A 28 -6.06 -8.22 17.20
N LYS A 29 -6.00 -6.99 17.70
CA LYS A 29 -6.93 -6.47 18.71
C LYS A 29 -8.28 -6.21 18.03
N THR A 30 -9.33 -6.87 18.49
CA THR A 30 -10.70 -6.68 18.01
C THR A 30 -11.36 -5.63 18.90
N GLU A 31 -11.90 -4.56 18.31
CA GLU A 31 -12.45 -3.42 19.05
C GLU A 31 -13.99 -3.37 18.91
N MET A 32 -14.63 -2.98 20.02
CA MET A 32 -16.08 -3.00 20.29
C MET A 32 -16.83 -1.91 19.53
N THR A 33 -18.01 -2.27 19.01
CA THR A 33 -18.96 -1.39 18.31
C THR A 33 -19.71 -0.47 19.28
N ALA A 34 -19.79 0.82 18.93
CA ALA A 34 -20.71 1.79 19.55
C ALA A 34 -21.63 2.39 18.47
N GLU A 35 -22.90 2.56 18.82
CA GLU A 35 -24.00 3.04 17.99
C GLU A 35 -23.84 4.53 17.62
N SER A 36 -24.24 4.90 16.39
CA SER A 36 -24.27 6.28 15.92
C SER A 36 -25.69 6.74 15.59
N SER A 37 -26.00 7.98 16.01
CA SER A 37 -27.26 8.67 15.78
C SER A 37 -27.23 9.48 14.48
N VAL A 38 -28.31 9.36 13.71
CA VAL A 38 -28.60 9.98 12.41
C VAL A 38 -28.73 11.51 12.51
N SER A 39 -28.09 12.26 11.59
CA SER A 39 -28.38 13.68 11.34
C SER A 39 -28.42 13.99 9.83
N ARG A 40 -29.32 14.91 9.45
CA ARG A 40 -29.86 15.16 8.11
C ARG A 40 -28.90 15.86 7.14
N SER A 41 -28.86 15.33 5.93
CA SER A 41 -28.25 15.90 4.72
C SER A 41 -28.94 17.18 4.25
N THR A 42 -28.15 18.23 3.98
CA THR A 42 -28.57 19.41 3.22
C THR A 42 -27.80 19.43 1.91
N LYS A 43 -28.52 19.36 0.79
CA LYS A 43 -27.96 19.37 -0.58
C LYS A 43 -27.34 20.73 -0.89
N VAL A 44 -26.04 20.77 -1.17
CA VAL A 44 -25.36 21.92 -1.77
C VAL A 44 -24.98 21.54 -3.20
N ASN A 45 -25.68 22.16 -4.17
CA ASN A 45 -25.32 22.10 -5.58
C ASN A 45 -24.13 23.04 -5.83
N LEU A 46 -22.94 22.50 -6.07
CA LEU A 46 -21.82 23.25 -6.61
C LEU A 46 -21.61 22.84 -8.07
N LEU A 47 -21.99 23.73 -8.97
CA LEU A 47 -21.60 23.69 -10.38
C LEU A 47 -20.10 23.98 -10.45
N TYR A 48 -19.30 22.93 -10.67
CA TYR A 48 -17.87 23.08 -10.97
C TYR A 48 -17.72 23.39 -12.47
N ASP A 49 -17.47 24.66 -12.77
CA ASP A 49 -16.97 25.08 -14.08
C ASP A 49 -15.52 24.58 -14.24
N TYR A 50 -15.37 23.53 -15.04
CA TYR A 50 -14.11 22.84 -15.30
C TYR A 50 -13.25 23.66 -16.28
N ILE A 51 -12.61 24.71 -15.79
CA ILE A 51 -11.53 25.37 -16.53
C ILE A 51 -10.33 24.43 -16.49
N ILE A 52 -10.10 23.68 -17.57
CA ILE A 52 -8.87 22.88 -17.75
C ILE A 52 -7.70 23.86 -17.79
N PRO A 53 -6.81 23.91 -16.78
CA PRO A 53 -5.61 24.70 -16.90
C PRO A 53 -4.78 24.07 -18.02
N SER A 54 -4.46 24.88 -19.03
CA SER A 54 -3.54 24.53 -20.10
C SER A 54 -2.27 23.93 -19.51
N PHE A 55 -2.05 22.64 -19.82
CA PHE A 55 -0.88 21.86 -19.44
C PHE A 55 0.39 22.69 -19.65
N ILE A 56 1.08 23.01 -18.56
CA ILE A 56 2.45 23.53 -18.63
C ILE A 56 3.32 22.35 -19.06
N TYR A 57 3.51 22.22 -20.38
CA TYR A 57 4.42 21.25 -20.98
C TYR A 57 5.82 21.57 -20.50
N SER A 58 6.31 20.78 -19.55
CA SER A 58 7.65 20.93 -19.00
C SER A 58 8.64 20.31 -19.99
N PRO A 59 9.45 21.11 -20.72
CA PRO A 59 10.33 20.59 -21.76
C PRO A 59 11.44 19.75 -21.13
N GLY A 60 11.60 18.51 -21.61
CA GLY A 60 12.69 17.61 -21.21
C GLY A 60 12.26 16.22 -20.71
N PHE A 61 10.96 15.94 -20.63
CA PHE A 61 10.46 14.63 -20.21
C PHE A 61 10.04 13.78 -21.42
N ASP A 62 10.76 12.69 -21.67
CA ASP A 62 10.46 11.78 -22.77
C ASP A 62 9.35 10.80 -22.37
N TYR A 63 8.10 11.25 -22.48
CA TYR A 63 6.90 10.43 -22.26
C TYR A 63 6.87 9.19 -23.18
N LYS A 64 7.47 9.30 -24.38
CA LYS A 64 7.56 8.20 -25.33
C LYS A 64 8.49 7.10 -24.84
N LYS A 65 9.58 7.44 -24.16
CA LYS A 65 10.46 6.46 -23.52
C LYS A 65 9.78 5.70 -22.37
N ILE A 66 8.96 6.38 -21.59
CA ILE A 66 8.34 5.79 -20.40
C ILE A 66 7.22 4.82 -20.75
N THR A 67 6.43 5.14 -21.78
CA THR A 67 5.38 4.25 -22.29
C THR A 67 5.93 2.96 -22.90
N GLN A 68 7.22 2.92 -23.24
CA GLN A 68 7.90 1.72 -23.76
C GLN A 68 8.43 0.78 -22.66
N LEU A 69 8.46 1.23 -21.39
CA LEU A 69 8.94 0.39 -20.29
C LEU A 69 8.02 -0.81 -20.09
N VAL A 70 8.59 -1.98 -19.82
CA VAL A 70 7.80 -3.20 -19.54
C VAL A 70 6.89 -3.01 -18.31
N SER A 71 7.31 -2.19 -17.35
CA SER A 71 6.54 -1.85 -16.16
C SER A 71 5.37 -0.88 -16.41
N ALA A 72 5.32 -0.21 -17.57
CA ALA A 72 4.26 0.75 -17.90
C ALA A 72 2.87 0.12 -17.90
N LYS A 73 2.75 -1.19 -18.15
CA LYS A 73 1.48 -1.93 -18.05
C LYS A 73 0.87 -1.92 -16.64
N TYR A 74 1.65 -1.67 -15.61
CA TYR A 74 1.19 -1.54 -14.22
C TYR A 74 0.84 -0.11 -13.82
N ALA A 75 1.17 0.87 -14.67
CA ALA A 75 0.90 2.27 -14.38
C ALA A 75 -0.60 2.54 -14.21
N GLY A 76 -0.91 3.58 -13.43
CA GLY A 76 -2.27 4.02 -13.24
C GLY A 76 -2.56 4.51 -11.83
N ILE A 77 -3.82 4.90 -11.66
CA ILE A 77 -4.41 5.24 -10.36
C ILE A 77 -5.39 4.14 -10.01
N TYR A 78 -5.24 3.58 -8.81
CA TYR A 78 -6.07 2.53 -8.26
C TYR A 78 -6.73 3.03 -6.98
N SER A 79 -7.94 2.58 -6.69
CA SER A 79 -8.64 2.95 -5.46
C SER A 79 -8.94 1.73 -4.59
N TYR A 80 -9.01 1.98 -3.28
CA TYR A 80 -9.51 1.07 -2.26
C TYR A 80 -10.82 1.65 -1.71
N GLY A 81 -11.82 0.81 -1.51
CA GLY A 81 -13.17 1.24 -1.14
C GLY A 81 -13.91 1.97 -2.28
N ASP A 82 -15.12 2.43 -1.98
CA ASP A 82 -16.03 3.05 -2.94
C ASP A 82 -15.92 4.59 -2.99
N ASN A 83 -14.87 5.15 -2.38
CA ASN A 83 -14.60 6.60 -2.31
C ASN A 83 -15.76 7.43 -1.72
N GLN A 84 -16.62 6.83 -0.91
CA GLN A 84 -17.59 7.56 -0.11
C GLN A 84 -16.87 8.20 1.08
N GLU A 85 -17.20 9.46 1.40
CA GLU A 85 -16.53 10.21 2.48
C GLU A 85 -16.69 9.55 3.85
N ASP A 86 -17.76 8.77 4.03
CA ASP A 86 -18.09 8.09 5.29
C ASP A 86 -17.64 6.63 5.34
N GLU A 87 -16.77 6.20 4.43
CA GLU A 87 -16.25 4.82 4.39
C GLU A 87 -14.71 4.78 4.32
N PRO A 88 -14.08 3.69 4.78
CA PRO A 88 -12.67 3.45 4.54
C PRO A 88 -12.35 3.53 3.04
N ASN A 89 -11.42 4.41 2.68
CA ASN A 89 -11.04 4.66 1.29
C ASN A 89 -9.53 4.83 1.14
N GLY A 90 -9.05 4.82 -0.10
CA GLY A 90 -7.62 5.02 -0.36
C GLY A 90 -7.29 5.04 -1.83
N ASN A 91 -6.11 5.54 -2.14
CA ASN A 91 -5.60 5.60 -3.51
C ASN A 91 -4.18 5.07 -3.58
N LEU A 92 -3.87 4.40 -4.68
CA LEU A 92 -2.55 3.91 -5.03
C LEU A 92 -2.20 4.41 -6.42
N SER A 93 -1.21 5.29 -6.51
CA SER A 93 -0.66 5.78 -7.77
C SER A 93 0.59 4.98 -8.11
N VAL A 94 0.68 4.47 -9.34
CA VAL A 94 1.81 3.67 -9.83
C VAL A 94 2.41 4.34 -11.06
N TYR A 95 3.71 4.63 -10.98
CA TYR A 95 4.48 5.30 -12.01
C TYR A 95 5.68 4.43 -12.45
N PRO A 96 5.85 4.13 -13.74
CA PRO A 96 6.95 3.30 -14.23
C PRO A 96 8.31 4.02 -14.15
N LEU A 97 9.31 3.36 -13.57
CA LEU A 97 10.66 3.90 -13.37
C LEU A 97 11.69 3.23 -14.29
N THR A 98 11.68 1.90 -14.35
CA THR A 98 12.48 1.08 -15.28
C THR A 98 11.63 -0.09 -15.77
N ASP A 99 12.17 -0.98 -16.62
CA ASP A 99 11.44 -2.18 -17.07
C ASP A 99 10.99 -3.09 -15.92
N THR A 100 11.71 -3.07 -14.79
CA THR A 100 11.45 -3.95 -13.65
C THR A 100 11.10 -3.19 -12.38
N SER A 101 10.93 -1.87 -12.42
CA SER A 101 10.61 -1.09 -11.22
C SER A 101 9.59 0.01 -11.48
N VAL A 102 8.81 0.29 -10.44
CA VAL A 102 7.83 1.38 -10.40
C VAL A 102 8.05 2.21 -9.14
N ILE A 103 7.74 3.50 -9.20
CA ILE A 103 7.49 4.32 -8.03
C ILE A 103 6.00 4.17 -7.69
N PHE A 104 5.68 4.10 -6.41
CA PHE A 104 4.30 4.17 -5.95
C PHE A 104 4.12 5.23 -4.88
N TYR A 105 2.90 5.75 -4.81
CA TYR A 105 2.37 6.48 -3.66
C TYR A 105 1.08 5.81 -3.24
N LEU A 106 0.97 5.45 -1.97
CA LEU A 106 -0.22 4.84 -1.37
C LEU A 106 -0.72 5.76 -0.27
N PHE A 107 -2.00 6.08 -0.32
CA PHE A 107 -2.75 6.79 0.70
C PHE A 107 -3.93 5.94 1.15
N LYS A 108 -4.25 5.97 2.43
CA LYS A 108 -5.40 5.28 3.00
C LYS A 108 -6.01 6.06 4.16
N SER A 109 -7.34 6.06 4.19
CA SER A 109 -8.19 6.47 5.30
C SER A 109 -8.94 5.27 5.84
N ILE A 110 -9.04 5.14 7.16
CA ILE A 110 -9.90 4.11 7.78
C ILE A 110 -11.36 4.58 7.95
N GLY A 111 -11.69 5.81 7.54
CA GLY A 111 -13.05 6.35 7.67
C GLY A 111 -13.46 6.62 9.13
N PRO A 112 -14.76 6.86 9.38
CA PRO A 112 -15.28 7.13 10.73
C PRO A 112 -15.05 5.98 11.72
N PRO A 113 -14.99 6.28 13.03
CA PRO A 113 -15.15 7.60 13.64
C PRO A 113 -13.84 8.40 13.79
N SER A 114 -12.68 7.75 13.65
CA SER A 114 -11.39 8.40 13.91
C SER A 114 -10.78 9.08 12.69
N TYR A 115 -11.19 8.69 11.48
CA TYR A 115 -10.66 9.21 10.22
C TYR A 115 -9.12 9.18 10.16
N ASN A 116 -8.49 8.18 10.78
CA ASN A 116 -7.04 8.08 10.75
C ASN A 116 -6.55 7.89 9.31
N LEU A 117 -5.55 8.69 8.94
CA LEU A 117 -4.97 8.72 7.61
C LEU A 117 -3.54 8.19 7.65
N GLY A 118 -3.10 7.64 6.52
CA GLY A 118 -1.74 7.16 6.37
C GLY A 118 -1.30 7.17 4.92
N SER A 119 -0.04 7.52 4.68
CA SER A 119 0.55 7.42 3.35
C SER A 119 1.99 6.93 3.37
N ILE A 120 2.38 6.25 2.30
CA ILE A 120 3.76 5.82 2.05
C ILE A 120 4.04 5.88 0.57
N GLU A 121 5.28 6.20 0.26
CA GLU A 121 5.81 6.22 -1.09
C GLU A 121 7.10 5.43 -1.15
N GLY A 122 7.42 4.92 -2.32
CA GLY A 122 8.63 4.14 -2.50
C GLY A 122 8.83 3.58 -3.88
N VAL A 123 9.89 2.79 -4.02
CA VAL A 123 10.21 2.08 -5.25
C VAL A 123 9.96 0.59 -5.04
N ILE A 124 9.19 -0.01 -5.94
CA ILE A 124 8.93 -1.45 -5.97
C ILE A 124 9.75 -2.07 -7.08
N THR A 125 10.42 -3.19 -6.78
CA THR A 125 11.01 -4.06 -7.81
C THR A 125 10.04 -5.19 -8.14
N ILE A 126 9.73 -5.39 -9.42
CA ILE A 126 8.74 -6.34 -9.91
C ILE A 126 9.42 -7.52 -10.60
N LYS A 127 9.09 -8.73 -10.15
CA LYS A 127 9.46 -10.00 -10.80
C LYS A 127 8.22 -10.86 -10.92
N LYS A 128 7.89 -11.33 -12.13
CA LYS A 128 6.73 -12.19 -12.41
C LYS A 128 5.40 -11.66 -11.81
N ASN A 129 5.11 -10.38 -12.03
CA ASN A 129 3.93 -9.66 -11.48
C ASN A 129 3.89 -9.57 -9.94
N ILE A 130 4.98 -9.88 -9.25
CA ILE A 130 5.12 -9.71 -7.80
C ILE A 130 6.11 -8.58 -7.56
N GLY A 131 5.62 -7.51 -6.94
CA GLY A 131 6.41 -6.39 -6.46
C GLY A 131 6.79 -6.56 -5.00
N LYS A 132 8.02 -6.21 -4.66
CA LYS A 132 8.47 -6.10 -3.26
C LYS A 132 8.94 -4.67 -2.98
N PHE A 133 8.48 -4.13 -1.86
CA PHE A 133 8.95 -2.90 -1.27
C PHE A 133 9.50 -3.19 0.11
N LYS A 134 10.64 -2.59 0.44
CA LYS A 134 11.24 -2.63 1.76
C LYS A 134 11.64 -1.22 2.17
N ALA A 135 11.18 -0.80 3.35
CA ALA A 135 11.64 0.39 4.03
C ALA A 135 12.32 -0.03 5.33
N LEU A 136 13.62 0.24 5.42
CA LEU A 136 14.33 0.21 6.70
C LEU A 136 13.98 1.51 7.45
N ARG A 137 13.32 1.41 8.60
CA ARG A 137 13.17 2.52 9.54
C ARG A 137 14.00 2.22 10.78
N GLU A 138 14.35 3.27 11.53
CA GLU A 138 15.16 3.14 12.75
C GLU A 138 14.55 2.18 13.79
N VAL A 139 13.22 2.04 13.78
CA VAL A 139 12.47 1.32 14.82
C VAL A 139 11.83 0.02 14.32
N PHE A 140 11.50 -0.07 13.03
CA PHE A 140 10.94 -1.29 12.44
C PHE A 140 11.14 -1.36 10.92
N ASP A 141 11.32 -2.58 10.42
CA ASP A 141 11.29 -2.86 8.99
C ASP A 141 9.84 -2.88 8.52
N CYS A 142 9.53 -2.17 7.44
CA CYS A 142 8.28 -2.37 6.70
C CYS A 142 8.60 -3.11 5.40
N GLU A 143 7.95 -4.25 5.20
CA GLU A 143 7.96 -4.96 3.92
C GLU A 143 6.54 -5.14 3.40
N LEU A 144 6.34 -4.71 2.15
CA LEU A 144 5.07 -4.84 1.44
C LEU A 144 5.24 -5.67 0.18
N THR A 145 4.27 -6.55 -0.07
CA THR A 145 4.13 -7.33 -1.29
C THR A 145 2.99 -6.78 -2.13
N PHE A 146 3.28 -6.49 -3.39
CA PHE A 146 2.31 -6.02 -4.38
C PHE A 146 2.06 -7.15 -5.39
N LEU A 147 0.86 -7.69 -5.43
CA LEU A 147 0.46 -8.69 -6.40
C LEU A 147 -0.29 -7.99 -7.54
N PHE A 148 0.37 -7.87 -8.69
CA PHE A 148 -0.20 -7.20 -9.86
C PHE A 148 -1.03 -8.18 -10.69
N SER A 149 -2.27 -7.81 -10.99
CA SER A 149 -3.12 -8.50 -11.97
C SER A 149 -3.74 -7.50 -12.95
N SER A 150 -4.54 -7.99 -13.90
CA SER A 150 -5.23 -7.12 -14.86
C SER A 150 -6.23 -6.23 -14.13
N GLY A 151 -5.92 -4.94 -14.00
CA GLY A 151 -6.80 -3.95 -13.39
C GLY A 151 -6.88 -4.00 -11.85
N THR A 152 -6.06 -4.80 -11.18
CA THR A 152 -6.08 -4.90 -9.71
C THR A 152 -4.66 -5.04 -9.15
N ILE A 153 -4.44 -4.47 -7.97
CA ILE A 153 -3.23 -4.67 -7.18
C ILE A 153 -3.66 -5.09 -5.77
N ILE A 154 -3.17 -6.22 -5.30
CA ILE A 154 -3.33 -6.61 -3.89
C ILE A 154 -2.05 -6.24 -3.15
N VAL A 155 -2.18 -5.42 -2.11
CA VAL A 155 -1.09 -5.03 -1.21
C VAL A 155 -1.22 -5.86 0.05
N LYS A 156 -0.11 -6.46 0.49
CA LYS A 156 -0.02 -7.25 1.73
C LYS A 156 1.23 -6.89 2.50
N THR A 157 1.12 -6.78 3.82
CA THR A 157 2.29 -6.81 4.70
C THR A 157 2.91 -8.21 4.69
N ASP A 158 4.23 -8.30 4.64
CA ASP A 158 4.93 -9.60 4.67
C ASP A 158 4.68 -10.33 6.00
N GLU A 159 4.51 -11.65 5.98
CA GLU A 159 4.07 -12.46 7.13
C GLU A 159 5.06 -12.43 8.31
N ASN A 160 6.32 -12.10 8.04
CA ASN A 160 7.38 -12.00 9.05
C ASN A 160 7.50 -10.59 9.67
N ILE A 161 6.69 -9.63 9.23
CA ILE A 161 6.71 -8.25 9.68
C ILE A 161 5.45 -7.95 10.47
N CYS A 162 5.63 -7.51 11.71
CA CYS A 162 4.51 -7.31 12.63
C CYS A 162 3.58 -6.17 12.23
N GLU A 163 4.13 -5.11 11.64
CA GLU A 163 3.37 -3.92 11.29
C GLU A 163 4.06 -3.13 10.18
N CYS A 164 3.43 -3.06 9.01
CA CYS A 164 3.63 -1.93 8.10
C CYS A 164 2.41 -1.01 8.18
N GLY A 165 2.21 -0.47 9.39
CA GLY A 165 1.18 0.51 9.70
C GLY A 165 1.71 1.93 9.52
N PHE A 166 0.81 2.86 9.18
CA PHE A 166 1.09 4.29 9.20
C PHE A 166 0.94 4.88 10.63
N GLY A 167 0.66 4.03 11.62
CA GLY A 167 0.19 4.41 12.95
C GLY A 167 -1.34 4.36 13.04
N HIS A 168 -1.88 4.41 14.27
CA HIS A 168 -3.31 4.56 14.55
C HIS A 168 -4.25 3.61 13.77
N SER A 169 -3.87 2.32 13.67
CA SER A 169 -4.64 1.26 13.00
C SER A 169 -4.82 1.45 11.48
N VAL A 170 -3.99 2.26 10.83
CA VAL A 170 -3.99 2.41 9.37
C VAL A 170 -2.94 1.45 8.79
N TYR A 171 -3.38 0.51 7.95
CA TYR A 171 -2.52 -0.52 7.33
C TYR A 171 -2.56 -0.45 5.81
N ALA A 172 -1.44 -0.68 5.13
CA ALA A 172 -1.38 -0.65 3.66
C ALA A 172 -2.14 -1.81 2.98
N ASP A 173 -2.44 -2.87 3.73
CA ASP A 173 -3.13 -4.06 3.21
C ASP A 173 -4.48 -3.72 2.57
N GLY A 174 -4.74 -4.29 1.40
CA GLY A 174 -5.97 -4.06 0.66
C GLY A 174 -5.95 -4.56 -0.78
N THR A 175 -7.13 -4.57 -1.40
CA THR A 175 -7.28 -4.80 -2.84
C THR A 175 -7.63 -3.48 -3.50
N TYR A 176 -6.81 -3.06 -4.46
CA TYR A 176 -6.89 -1.77 -5.13
C TYR A 176 -7.31 -1.99 -6.58
N PHE A 177 -8.42 -1.38 -7.00
CA PHE A 177 -8.97 -1.51 -8.34
C PHE A 177 -8.55 -0.33 -9.21
N ARG A 178 -8.06 -0.61 -10.43
CA ARG A 178 -7.60 0.43 -11.35
C ARG A 178 -8.79 1.28 -11.79
N LYS A 179 -8.70 2.60 -11.55
CA LYS A 179 -9.68 3.60 -12.00
C LYS A 179 -9.21 4.32 -13.25
N ASN A 180 -7.90 4.48 -13.41
CA ASN A 180 -7.29 5.10 -14.58
C ASN A 180 -6.01 4.34 -14.96
N SER A 181 -5.84 4.00 -16.24
CA SER A 181 -4.64 3.33 -16.77
C SER A 181 -3.57 4.28 -17.31
N ASN A 182 -3.86 5.57 -17.40
CA ASN A 182 -2.88 6.56 -17.83
C ASN A 182 -1.75 6.64 -16.80
N ILE A 183 -0.52 6.87 -17.28
CA ILE A 183 0.63 7.08 -16.41
C ILE A 183 0.41 8.38 -15.63
N PRO A 184 0.31 8.34 -14.29
CA PRO A 184 0.10 9.55 -13.49
C PRO A 184 1.37 10.40 -13.50
N GLU A 185 1.25 11.70 -13.76
CA GLU A 185 2.41 12.62 -13.71
C GLU A 185 2.77 13.04 -12.29
N PHE A 186 1.76 13.08 -11.42
CA PHE A 186 1.87 13.51 -10.03
C PHE A 186 0.88 12.74 -9.13
N TYR A 187 1.02 12.93 -7.82
CA TYR A 187 0.01 12.64 -6.81
C TYR A 187 -0.15 13.85 -5.89
N VAL A 188 -1.26 13.88 -5.14
CA VAL A 188 -1.48 14.84 -4.06
C VAL A 188 -1.22 14.11 -2.75
N ASP A 189 -0.38 14.67 -1.90
CA ASP A 189 -0.03 14.06 -0.62
C ASP A 189 -1.05 14.40 0.49
N ALA A 190 -0.79 13.94 1.73
CA ALA A 190 -1.67 14.20 2.86
C ALA A 190 -1.71 15.68 3.32
N HIS A 191 -0.75 16.50 2.88
CA HIS A 191 -0.70 17.94 3.14
C HIS A 191 -1.30 18.76 1.99
N ASN A 192 -1.89 18.07 0.99
CA ASN A 192 -2.46 18.68 -0.20
C ASN A 192 -1.40 19.29 -1.14
N ASP A 193 -0.15 18.85 -1.03
CA ASP A 193 0.94 19.23 -1.93
C ASP A 193 0.95 18.37 -3.19
N THR A 194 1.19 18.99 -4.34
CA THR A 194 1.32 18.28 -5.62
C THR A 194 2.75 17.81 -5.82
N ILE A 195 2.96 16.49 -5.81
CA ILE A 195 4.27 15.86 -5.95
C ILE A 195 4.39 15.18 -7.32
N TYR A 196 5.31 15.66 -8.14
CA TYR A 196 5.55 15.10 -9.48
C TYR A 196 6.50 13.90 -9.42
N PHE A 197 6.10 12.77 -9.98
CA PHE A 197 6.91 11.54 -9.98
C PHE A 197 8.28 11.73 -10.64
N LYS A 198 8.35 12.53 -11.71
CA LYS A 198 9.60 12.83 -12.41
C LYS A 198 10.64 13.54 -11.55
N ASN A 199 10.20 14.28 -10.52
CA ASN A 199 11.05 15.05 -9.62
C ASN A 199 11.49 14.24 -8.40
N LEU A 200 10.90 13.06 -8.18
CA LEU A 200 11.32 12.20 -7.09
C LEU A 200 12.73 11.69 -7.35
N PRO A 201 13.58 11.60 -6.32
CA PRO A 201 14.92 11.06 -6.47
C PRO A 201 14.82 9.62 -6.99
N GLN A 202 15.29 9.41 -8.23
CA GLN A 202 15.19 8.14 -8.95
C GLN A 202 16.17 7.07 -8.46
N SER A 203 16.94 7.35 -7.41
CA SER A 203 17.92 6.43 -6.83
C SER A 203 17.60 6.15 -5.36
N SER A 204 18.12 5.04 -4.86
CA SER A 204 18.04 4.47 -3.49
C SER A 204 18.28 5.42 -2.30
N LYS A 205 18.40 6.73 -2.53
CA LYS A 205 18.54 7.80 -1.54
C LYS A 205 17.29 8.03 -0.68
N TYR A 206 16.17 7.37 -0.95
CA TYR A 206 15.04 7.29 0.00
C TYR A 206 15.42 6.55 1.30
N HIS A 207 16.50 5.75 1.31
CA HIS A 207 17.04 5.13 2.52
C HIS A 207 17.98 6.03 3.36
N LYS A 208 18.37 7.22 2.87
CA LYS A 208 19.34 8.09 3.58
C LYS A 208 18.77 9.42 4.09
N ARG A 209 17.50 9.74 3.83
CA ARG A 209 16.89 10.98 4.35
C ARG A 209 16.33 10.77 5.76
N LYS A 210 17.23 10.60 6.72
CA LYS A 210 17.21 11.08 8.12
C LYS A 210 18.35 10.41 8.91
N ILE A 211 19.60 10.73 8.59
CA ILE A 211 20.68 10.66 9.59
C ILE A 211 21.52 11.92 9.40
N ASN A 212 21.06 13.01 10.01
CA ASN A 212 21.94 14.08 10.47
C ASN A 212 21.80 14.05 11.99
N ILE A 213 22.75 13.40 12.65
CA ILE A 213 22.93 13.49 14.09
C ILE A 213 24.05 14.52 14.27
N ASN A 214 23.71 15.65 14.89
CA ASN A 214 24.67 16.56 15.50
C ASN A 214 25.25 15.90 16.76
#